data_AF-A0A929T7G3-F1
#
_entry.id   AF-A0A929T7G3-F1
#
_cell.length_a   1.000
_cell.length_b   1.000
_cell.length_c   1.000
_cell.angle_alpha   90.00
_cell.angle_beta   90.00
_cell.angle_gamma   90.00
#
_symmetry.space_group_name_H-M   'P 1'
#
loop_
_entity.id
_entity.type
_entity.pdbx_description
1 polymer ?
#
loop_
_entity_poly.entity_id
_entity_poly.type
_entity_poly.pdbx_seq_one_letter_code
_entity_poly.pdbx_strand_id
1 'polypeptide(L)'
;MSTQTIIIIAVVAVVWAVAFVVMLSMGKKRANSVDKFMEDNRDKGVLHIYGKQIKVDGRDLSSVPSTTGNDMETVVALTPGQHTIEGIYQSTETVGAKTRNVKTEKVSFDLDVEAGHRYSAGMYFYSAEEKEQYSNGQTGKVILEMPLTLVEGSDYIKAYIVVYKED
;
A
#
# COMPACT_ATOMS: atom_id res chain seq x y z
N MET A 1 -7.91 -14.76 -42.91
CA MET A 1 -8.17 -15.21 -41.53
C MET A 1 -9.30 -16.25 -41.61
N SER A 2 -9.14 -17.45 -41.03
CA SER A 2 -10.17 -18.50 -41.17
C SER A 2 -11.37 -18.23 -40.26
N THR A 3 -12.54 -18.76 -40.60
CA THR A 3 -13.75 -18.69 -39.76
C THR A 3 -13.50 -19.20 -38.34
N GLN A 4 -12.68 -20.25 -38.21
CA GLN A 4 -12.28 -20.79 -36.91
C GLN A 4 -11.44 -19.80 -36.10
N THR A 5 -10.50 -19.09 -36.74
CA THR A 5 -9.72 -18.02 -36.08
C THR A 5 -10.62 -16.89 -35.59
N ILE A 6 -11.63 -16.48 -36.37
CA ILE A 6 -12.57 -15.41 -35.98
C ILE A 6 -13.42 -15.84 -34.77
N ILE A 7 -13.92 -17.08 -34.75
CA ILE A 7 -14.69 -17.62 -33.63
C ILE A 7 -13.85 -17.66 -32.34
N ILE A 8 -12.60 -18.10 -32.42
CA ILE A 8 -11.71 -18.16 -31.26
C ILE A 8 -11.47 -16.74 -30.71
N ILE A 9 -11.17 -15.77 -31.56
CA ILE A 9 -10.97 -14.37 -31.15
C ILE A 9 -12.23 -13.82 -30.48
N ALA A 10 -13.42 -14.07 -31.04
CA ALA A 10 -14.68 -13.60 -30.48
C ALA A 10 -14.94 -14.20 -29.08
N VAL A 11 -14.73 -15.50 -28.89
CA VAL A 11 -14.89 -16.16 -27.59
C VAL A 11 -13.91 -15.60 -26.56
N VAL A 12 -12.64 -15.46 -26.93
CA VAL A 12 -11.61 -14.89 -26.03
C VAL A 12 -11.96 -13.45 -25.65
N ALA A 13 -12.44 -12.64 -26.60
CA ALA A 13 -12.85 -11.26 -26.33
C ALA A 13 -14.02 -11.19 -25.34
N VAL A 14 -15.02 -12.08 -25.46
CA VAL A 14 -16.15 -12.15 -24.51
C VAL A 14 -15.68 -12.56 -23.12
N VAL A 15 -14.84 -13.59 -23.01
CA VAL A 15 -14.30 -14.03 -21.71
C VAL A 15 -13.49 -12.91 -21.05
N TRP A 16 -12.65 -12.22 -21.82
CA TRP A 16 -11.85 -11.11 -21.32
C TRP A 16 -12.71 -9.93 -20.87
N ALA A 17 -13.77 -9.59 -21.62
CA ALA A 17 -14.72 -8.55 -21.24
C ALA A 17 -15.44 -8.85 -19.91
N VAL A 18 -15.88 -10.10 -19.71
CA VAL A 18 -16.52 -10.51 -18.44
C VAL A 18 -15.54 -10.40 -17.27
N ALA A 19 -14.31 -10.90 -17.43
CA ALA A 19 -13.28 -10.81 -16.41
C ALA A 19 -12.96 -9.34 -16.06
N PHE A 20 -12.87 -8.47 -17.07
CA PHE A 20 -12.61 -7.05 -16.90
C PHE A 20 -13.71 -6.35 -16.09
N VAL A 21 -14.99 -6.62 -16.39
CA VAL A 21 -16.13 -6.05 -15.63
C VAL A 21 -16.11 -6.50 -14.17
N VAL A 22 -15.79 -7.77 -13.89
CA VAL A 22 -15.65 -8.28 -12.52
C VAL A 22 -14.53 -7.55 -11.78
N MET A 23 -13.37 -7.37 -12.42
CA MET A 23 -12.23 -6.67 -11.83
C MET A 23 -12.56 -5.21 -11.48
N LEU A 24 -13.20 -4.47 -12.39
CA LEU A 24 -13.65 -3.10 -12.15
C LEU A 24 -14.64 -3.01 -10.99
N SER A 25 -15.58 -3.96 -10.90
CA SER A 25 -16.57 -4.01 -9.82
C SER A 25 -15.91 -4.24 -8.46
N MET A 26 -14.91 -5.14 -8.39
CA MET A 26 -14.15 -5.38 -7.16
C MET A 26 -13.36 -4.14 -6.72
N GLY A 27 -12.71 -3.44 -7.66
CA GLY A 27 -12.00 -2.19 -7.38
C GLY A 27 -12.94 -1.11 -6.83
N LYS A 28 -14.09 -0.91 -7.48
CA LYS A 28 -15.11 0.05 -7.00
C LYS A 28 -15.64 -0.31 -5.62
N LYS A 29 -15.85 -1.61 -5.34
CA LYS A 29 -16.29 -2.09 -4.03
C LYS A 29 -15.27 -1.77 -2.94
N ARG A 30 -13.97 -1.93 -3.21
CA ARG A 30 -12.88 -1.58 -2.28
C ARG A 30 -12.81 -0.07 -2.04
N ALA A 31 -12.85 0.74 -3.10
CA ALA A 31 -12.88 2.19 -2.98
C ALA A 31 -14.05 2.67 -2.10
N ASN A 32 -15.27 2.20 -2.37
CA ASN A 32 -16.44 2.54 -1.54
C ASN A 32 -16.30 2.07 -0.09
N SER A 33 -15.67 0.92 0.14
CA SER A 33 -15.40 0.39 1.48
C SER A 33 -14.42 1.28 2.24
N VAL A 34 -13.37 1.77 1.58
CA VAL A 34 -12.42 2.74 2.15
C VAL A 34 -13.14 4.06 2.43
N ASP A 35 -13.90 4.62 1.48
CA ASP A 35 -14.62 5.88 1.69
C ASP A 35 -15.56 5.82 2.90
N LYS A 36 -16.33 4.74 3.01
CA LYS A 36 -17.19 4.50 4.17
C LYS A 36 -16.37 4.33 5.44
N PHE A 37 -15.26 3.60 5.38
CA PHE A 37 -14.37 3.42 6.52
C PHE A 37 -13.78 4.75 7.00
N MET A 38 -13.41 5.66 6.09
CA MET A 38 -12.96 7.01 6.43
C MET A 38 -14.08 7.81 7.11
N GLU A 39 -15.31 7.70 6.61
CA GLU A 39 -16.47 8.38 7.17
C GLU A 39 -16.83 7.87 8.58
N ASP A 40 -16.78 6.55 8.78
CA ASP A 40 -17.09 5.92 10.06
C ASP A 40 -15.98 6.16 11.12
N ASN A 41 -14.80 6.66 10.71
CA ASN A 41 -13.63 6.86 11.58
C ASN A 41 -13.03 8.28 11.47
N ARG A 42 -13.84 9.30 11.21
CA ARG A 42 -13.38 10.70 11.05
C ARG A 42 -12.69 11.28 12.29
N ASP A 43 -12.96 10.72 13.47
CA ASP A 43 -12.37 11.11 14.76
C ASP A 43 -11.01 10.45 15.03
N LYS A 44 -10.53 9.61 14.11
CA LYS A 44 -9.30 8.82 14.22
C LYS A 44 -8.25 9.26 13.20
N GLY A 45 -7.01 8.84 13.43
CA GLY A 45 -5.98 8.84 12.38
C GLY A 45 -6.14 7.58 11.53
N VAL A 46 -6.13 7.71 10.21
CA VAL A 46 -6.24 6.55 9.31
C VAL A 46 -4.92 6.29 8.61
N LEU A 47 -4.39 5.08 8.78
CA LEU A 47 -3.11 4.65 8.23
C LEU A 47 -3.32 3.60 7.13
N HIS A 48 -2.83 3.90 5.94
CA HIS A 48 -2.74 3.01 4.78
C HIS A 48 -1.39 2.30 4.80
N ILE A 49 -1.39 0.97 4.84
CA ILE A 49 -0.18 0.15 5.02
C ILE A 49 0.01 -0.77 3.82
N TYR A 50 1.12 -0.59 3.12
CA TYR A 50 1.54 -1.43 1.99
C TYR A 50 2.41 -2.60 2.48
N GLY A 51 1.78 -3.49 3.25
CA GLY A 51 2.47 -4.61 3.88
C GLY A 51 1.55 -5.76 4.27
N LYS A 52 2.13 -6.81 4.84
CA LYS A 52 1.47 -8.03 5.31
C LYS A 52 1.91 -8.37 6.72
N GLN A 53 1.14 -9.25 7.38
CA GLN A 53 1.36 -9.66 8.76
C GLN A 53 1.43 -8.46 9.72
N ILE A 54 0.50 -7.51 9.52
CA ILE A 54 0.48 -6.26 10.27
C ILE A 54 0.01 -6.50 11.70
N LYS A 55 0.68 -5.83 12.64
CA LYS A 55 0.22 -5.67 14.02
C LYS A 55 0.25 -4.20 14.41
N VAL A 56 -0.68 -3.84 15.29
CA VAL A 56 -0.75 -2.50 15.90
C VAL A 56 -0.78 -2.69 17.41
N ASP A 57 0.17 -2.06 18.10
CA ASP A 57 0.38 -2.21 19.55
C ASP A 57 0.51 -3.69 19.97
N GLY A 58 1.22 -4.49 19.16
CA GLY A 58 1.38 -5.93 19.37
C GLY A 58 0.13 -6.79 19.07
N ARG A 59 -1.00 -6.18 18.69
CA ARG A 59 -2.27 -6.86 18.42
C ARG A 59 -2.47 -7.13 16.93
N ASP A 60 -3.07 -8.27 16.61
CA ASP A 60 -3.44 -8.62 15.23
C ASP A 60 -4.58 -7.73 14.70
N LEU A 61 -4.61 -7.53 13.38
CA LEU A 61 -5.62 -6.70 12.69
C LEU A 61 -7.08 -7.10 12.95
N SER A 62 -7.34 -8.35 13.32
CA SER A 62 -8.70 -8.81 13.68
C SER A 62 -9.28 -8.06 14.89
N SER A 63 -8.43 -7.44 15.69
CA SER A 63 -8.80 -6.66 16.88
C SER A 63 -8.71 -5.14 16.67
N VAL A 64 -8.34 -4.69 15.48
CA VAL A 64 -8.14 -3.29 15.11
C VAL A 64 -9.12 -2.95 13.99
N PRO A 65 -9.89 -1.85 14.09
CA PRO A 65 -10.75 -1.41 12.99
C PRO A 65 -9.92 -1.29 11.71
N SER A 66 -10.24 -2.12 10.71
CA SER A 66 -9.46 -2.21 9.50
C SER A 66 -10.31 -2.60 8.29
N THR A 67 -9.82 -2.24 7.11
CA THR A 67 -10.40 -2.64 5.82
C THR A 67 -9.29 -2.87 4.80
N THR A 68 -9.65 -3.37 3.62
CA THR A 68 -8.71 -3.58 2.51
C THR A 68 -8.99 -2.55 1.43
N GLY A 69 -7.97 -1.75 1.13
CA GLY A 69 -8.03 -0.74 0.08
C GLY A 69 -7.65 -1.27 -1.31
N ASN A 70 -7.35 -0.34 -2.20
CA ASN A 70 -6.84 -0.69 -3.53
C ASN A 70 -5.40 -1.22 -3.42
N ASP A 71 -4.96 -1.95 -4.44
CA ASP A 71 -3.63 -2.56 -4.48
C ASP A 71 -3.30 -3.48 -3.29
N MET A 72 -4.34 -3.98 -2.62
CA MET A 72 -4.28 -4.83 -1.42
C MET A 72 -3.62 -4.15 -0.21
N GLU A 73 -3.66 -2.82 -0.13
CA GLU A 73 -3.27 -2.11 1.08
C GLU A 73 -4.18 -2.49 2.25
N THR A 74 -3.61 -2.51 3.45
CA THR A 74 -4.37 -2.62 4.70
C THR A 74 -4.62 -1.20 5.22
N VAL A 75 -5.87 -0.83 5.39
CA VAL A 75 -6.25 0.48 5.96
C VAL A 75 -6.67 0.25 7.40
N VAL A 76 -6.06 0.94 8.36
CA VAL A 76 -6.37 0.82 9.80
C VAL A 76 -6.77 2.17 10.37
N ALA A 77 -7.72 2.18 11.31
CA ALA A 77 -8.09 3.39 12.03
C ALA A 77 -7.56 3.33 13.47
N LEU A 78 -6.81 4.36 13.84
CA LEU A 78 -6.03 4.46 15.06
C LEU A 78 -6.54 5.63 15.91
N THR A 79 -6.62 5.42 17.21
CA THR A 79 -6.90 6.53 18.13
C THR A 79 -5.78 7.57 18.06
N PRO A 80 -6.06 8.86 18.26
CA PRO A 80 -5.00 9.87 18.29
C PRO A 80 -3.97 9.56 19.39
N GLY A 81 -2.68 9.66 19.05
CA GLY A 81 -1.56 9.34 19.93
C GLY A 81 -0.51 8.45 19.26
N GLN A 82 0.42 7.94 20.08
CA GLN A 82 1.50 7.09 19.64
C GLN A 82 1.05 5.62 19.52
N HIS A 83 1.41 4.97 18.43
CA HIS A 83 1.16 3.56 18.16
C HIS A 83 2.40 2.85 17.64
N THR A 84 2.60 1.60 18.04
CA THR A 84 3.66 0.76 17.47
C THR A 84 3.10 -0.04 16.29
N ILE A 85 3.69 0.12 15.11
CA ILE A 85 3.30 -0.55 13.88
C ILE A 85 4.35 -1.61 13.54
N GLU A 86 3.91 -2.86 13.39
CA GLU A 86 4.76 -3.96 12.94
C GLU A 86 4.26 -4.51 11.61
N GLY A 87 5.15 -4.95 10.73
CA GLY A 87 4.75 -5.56 9.48
C GLY A 87 5.90 -6.02 8.58
N ILE A 88 5.54 -6.77 7.54
CA ILE A 88 6.42 -7.09 6.42
C ILE A 88 5.98 -6.24 5.23
N TYR A 89 6.80 -5.27 4.85
CA TYR A 89 6.49 -4.36 3.76
C TYR A 89 6.94 -4.94 2.43
N GLN A 90 6.20 -4.62 1.37
CA GLN A 90 6.43 -5.18 0.04
C GLN A 90 6.48 -4.06 -0.98
N SER A 91 7.39 -4.21 -1.96
CA SER A 91 7.50 -3.28 -3.08
C SER A 91 7.98 -4.05 -4.32
N THR A 92 7.94 -3.39 -5.45
CA THR A 92 8.42 -3.93 -6.71
C THR A 92 9.66 -3.17 -7.14
N GLU A 93 10.75 -3.91 -7.32
CA GLU A 93 12.02 -3.38 -7.81
C GLU A 93 12.12 -3.62 -9.32
N THR A 94 12.46 -2.59 -10.07
CA THR A 94 12.71 -2.67 -11.52
C THR A 94 14.12 -2.19 -11.81
N VAL A 95 15.00 -3.12 -12.23
CA VAL A 95 16.39 -2.84 -12.59
C VAL A 95 16.67 -3.35 -14.00
N GLY A 96 16.88 -2.41 -14.93
CA GLY A 96 17.04 -2.73 -16.35
C GLY A 96 15.81 -3.48 -16.88
N ALA A 97 16.00 -4.70 -17.37
CA ALA A 97 14.92 -5.55 -17.89
C ALA A 97 14.32 -6.51 -16.84
N LYS A 98 14.77 -6.46 -15.58
CA LYS A 98 14.29 -7.35 -14.51
C LYS A 98 13.31 -6.61 -13.62
N THR A 99 12.16 -7.23 -13.37
CA THR A 99 11.18 -6.79 -12.37
C THR A 99 11.00 -7.90 -11.36
N ARG A 100 11.12 -7.57 -10.06
CA ARG A 100 10.97 -8.54 -8.97
C ARG A 100 10.25 -7.93 -7.78
N ASN A 101 9.56 -8.78 -7.05
CA ASN A 101 8.97 -8.40 -5.78
C ASN A 101 10.01 -8.54 -4.69
N VAL A 102 10.08 -7.53 -3.84
CA VAL A 102 10.95 -7.52 -2.67
C VAL A 102 10.11 -7.39 -1.42
N LYS A 103 10.67 -7.83 -0.30
CA LYS A 103 10.02 -7.68 1.01
C LYS A 103 11.05 -7.42 2.08
N THR A 104 10.62 -6.72 3.12
CA THR A 104 11.42 -6.54 4.32
C THR A 104 11.43 -7.82 5.17
N GLU A 105 12.36 -7.92 6.12
CA GLU A 105 12.09 -8.68 7.34
C GLU A 105 10.90 -8.04 8.10
N LYS A 106 10.44 -8.66 9.19
CA LYS A 106 9.44 -7.99 10.03
C LYS A 106 10.09 -6.76 10.66
N VAL A 107 9.55 -5.59 10.37
CA VAL A 107 9.99 -4.32 10.94
C VAL A 107 8.98 -3.80 11.95
N SER A 108 9.45 -2.96 12.88
CA SER A 108 8.66 -2.32 13.91
C SER A 108 9.08 -0.85 14.01
N PHE A 109 8.11 0.06 14.08
CA PHE A 109 8.35 1.48 14.31
C PHE A 109 7.18 2.13 15.05
N ASP A 110 7.46 3.20 15.77
CA ASP A 110 6.45 3.99 16.47
C ASP A 110 5.98 5.16 15.59
N LEU A 111 4.68 5.41 15.61
CA LEU A 111 4.03 6.44 14.81
C LEU A 111 3.03 7.22 15.64
N ASP A 112 3.20 8.54 15.69
CA ASP A 112 2.20 9.46 16.24
C ASP A 112 1.16 9.82 15.17
N VAL A 113 -0.12 9.59 15.49
CA VAL A 113 -1.24 9.90 14.61
C VAL A 113 -2.20 10.89 15.25
N GLU A 114 -2.78 11.74 14.41
CA GLU A 114 -3.73 12.78 14.80
C GLU A 114 -5.12 12.45 14.25
N ALA A 115 -6.17 12.87 14.98
CA ALA A 115 -7.55 12.75 14.53
C ALA A 115 -7.78 13.48 13.20
N GLY A 116 -8.57 12.89 12.30
CA GLY A 116 -8.97 13.52 11.04
C GLY A 116 -7.88 13.56 9.97
N HIS A 117 -6.72 12.96 10.25
CA HIS A 117 -5.60 12.90 9.31
C HIS A 117 -5.40 11.51 8.72
N ARG A 118 -4.79 11.50 7.53
CA ARG A 118 -4.51 10.31 6.76
C ARG A 118 -3.02 10.11 6.64
N TYR A 119 -2.60 8.86 6.62
CA TYR A 119 -1.21 8.49 6.59
C TYR A 119 -1.00 7.33 5.62
N SER A 120 0.16 7.27 4.97
CA SER A 120 0.55 6.15 4.10
C SER A 120 1.94 5.65 4.49
N ALA A 121 2.06 4.35 4.80
CA ALA A 121 3.31 3.69 5.14
C ALA A 121 3.67 2.68 4.05
N GLY A 122 4.82 2.89 3.40
CA GLY A 122 5.28 2.06 2.29
C GLY A 122 6.79 1.86 2.28
N MET A 123 7.24 0.87 1.51
CA MET A 123 8.66 0.63 1.26
C MET A 123 9.09 1.26 -0.06
N TYR A 124 10.16 2.06 0.00
CA TYR A 124 10.71 2.80 -1.14
C TYR A 124 12.21 2.57 -1.27
N PHE A 125 12.73 2.63 -2.50
CA PHE A 125 14.17 2.50 -2.82
C PHE A 125 14.88 3.85 -2.91
N TYR A 126 14.29 4.86 -2.30
CA TYR A 126 14.77 6.22 -2.24
C TYR A 126 14.43 6.81 -0.87
N SER A 127 15.23 7.75 -0.39
CA SER A 127 14.88 8.55 0.78
C SER A 127 13.79 9.57 0.44
N ALA A 128 13.15 10.11 1.46
CA ALA A 128 12.25 11.24 1.40
C ALA A 128 12.91 12.45 0.72
N GLU A 129 14.17 12.74 1.05
CA GLU A 129 14.94 13.83 0.45
C GLU A 129 15.15 13.60 -1.06
N GLU A 130 15.54 12.39 -1.46
CA GLU A 130 15.67 12.02 -2.87
C GLU A 130 14.31 12.17 -3.58
N LYS A 131 13.21 11.74 -2.94
CA LYS A 131 11.86 11.85 -3.49
C LYS A 131 11.41 13.29 -3.71
N GLU A 132 11.68 14.19 -2.77
CA GLU A 132 11.38 15.62 -2.89
C GLU A 132 12.10 16.24 -4.09
N GLN A 133 13.37 15.89 -4.29
CA GLN A 133 14.18 16.36 -5.43
C GLN A 133 13.59 15.92 -6.77
N TYR A 134 13.19 14.65 -6.91
CA TYR A 134 12.62 14.13 -8.17
C TYR A 134 11.17 14.56 -8.41
N SER A 135 10.43 14.96 -7.36
CA SER A 135 9.01 15.30 -7.44
C SER A 135 8.76 16.81 -7.46
N ASN A 136 9.80 17.63 -7.61
CA ASN A 136 9.71 19.10 -7.54
C ASN A 136 9.01 19.59 -6.25
N GLY A 137 9.24 18.92 -5.12
CA GLY A 137 8.60 19.24 -3.84
C GLY A 137 7.11 18.88 -3.71
N GLN A 138 6.52 18.18 -4.70
CA GLN A 138 5.14 17.67 -4.61
C GLN A 138 5.12 16.30 -3.93
N THR A 139 5.37 16.27 -2.64
CA THR A 139 5.32 15.05 -1.82
C THR A 139 4.44 15.29 -0.60
N GLY A 140 3.79 14.25 -0.08
CA GLY A 140 3.13 14.33 1.22
C GLY A 140 4.13 14.72 2.32
N LYS A 141 3.64 15.18 3.47
CA LYS A 141 4.53 15.54 4.58
C LYS A 141 5.14 14.27 5.17
N VAL A 142 6.45 14.11 5.06
CA VAL A 142 7.17 12.98 5.67
C VAL A 142 7.13 13.15 7.19
N ILE A 143 6.64 12.12 7.89
CA ILE A 143 6.59 12.11 9.35
C ILE A 143 7.48 11.02 9.96
N LEU A 144 7.86 10.02 9.16
CA LEU A 144 8.81 9.00 9.54
C LEU A 144 9.57 8.51 8.31
N GLU A 145 10.89 8.36 8.46
CA GLU A 145 11.74 7.62 7.55
C GLU A 145 12.60 6.66 8.36
N MET A 146 12.60 5.39 7.98
CA MET A 146 13.41 4.36 8.61
C MET A 146 14.22 3.62 7.53
N PRO A 147 15.55 3.73 7.54
CA PRO A 147 16.39 2.97 6.62
C PRO A 147 16.32 1.47 6.93
N LEU A 148 16.30 0.66 5.87
CA LEU A 148 16.27 -0.79 5.92
C LEU A 148 17.66 -1.37 5.67
N THR A 149 18.07 -2.31 6.50
CA THR A 149 19.37 -2.99 6.40
C THR A 149 19.32 -4.27 5.57
N LEU A 150 18.16 -4.94 5.51
CA LEU A 150 17.98 -6.23 4.84
C LEU A 150 16.65 -6.22 4.08
N VAL A 151 16.74 -6.50 2.78
CA VAL A 151 15.58 -6.62 1.90
C VAL A 151 15.71 -7.91 1.09
N GLU A 152 14.82 -8.86 1.37
CA GLU A 152 14.84 -10.14 0.68
C GLU A 152 14.48 -9.96 -0.79
N GLY A 153 15.35 -10.46 -1.66
CA GLY A 153 15.18 -10.42 -3.11
C GLY A 153 15.69 -9.14 -3.78
N SER A 154 16.19 -8.15 -3.04
CA SER A 154 16.72 -6.88 -3.59
C SER A 154 18.23 -6.96 -3.84
N ASP A 155 18.71 -6.34 -4.93
CA ASP A 155 20.15 -6.05 -5.10
C ASP A 155 20.47 -4.60 -4.68
N TYR A 156 19.44 -3.76 -4.41
CA TYR A 156 19.64 -2.43 -3.86
C TYR A 156 20.11 -2.50 -2.41
N ILE A 157 21.12 -1.67 -2.13
CA ILE A 157 21.75 -1.47 -0.82
C ILE A 157 20.99 -0.44 0.02
N LYS A 158 19.93 0.18 -0.54
CA LYS A 158 19.16 1.25 0.10
C LYS A 158 17.67 1.03 -0.14
N ALA A 159 16.94 0.83 0.95
CA ALA A 159 15.50 0.88 0.98
C ALA A 159 15.06 1.52 2.30
N TYR A 160 13.86 2.07 2.32
CA TYR A 160 13.33 2.84 3.43
C TYR A 160 11.87 2.46 3.64
N ILE A 161 11.44 2.38 4.89
CA ILE A 161 10.03 2.60 5.22
C ILE A 161 9.84 4.10 5.34
N VAL A 162 8.92 4.66 4.56
CA VAL A 162 8.56 6.07 4.64
C VAL A 162 7.08 6.15 4.98
N VAL A 163 6.76 6.99 5.96
CA VAL A 163 5.39 7.34 6.32
C VAL A 163 5.12 8.79 5.94
N TYR A 164 4.13 8.99 5.10
CA TYR A 164 3.62 10.30 4.72
C TYR A 164 2.34 10.60 5.50
N LYS A 165 2.17 11.84 5.93
CA LYS A 165 0.87 12.44 6.27
C LYS A 165 0.30 13.03 4.98
N GLU A 166 -0.86 12.54 4.57
CA GLU A 166 -1.60 13.00 3.40
C GLU A 166 -2.49 14.19 3.81
N ASP A 167 -2.61 15.20 2.94
CA ASP A 167 -3.46 16.39 3.12
C ASP A 167 -4.94 16.11 2.80
#